data_AF-A0A5E4CFJ0-F1
#
_entry.id   AF-A0A5E4CFJ0-F1
#
_cell.length_a   1.000
_cell.length_b   1.000
_cell.length_c   1.000
_cell.angle_alpha   90.00
_cell.angle_beta   90.00
_cell.angle_gamma   90.00
#
_symmetry.space_group_name_H-M   'P 1'
#
loop_
_entity.id
_entity.type
_entity.pdbx_description
1 polymer ?
#
loop_
_entity_poly.entity_id
_entity_poly.type
_entity_poly.pdbx_seq_one_letter_code
_entity_poly.pdbx_strand_id
1 'polypeptide(L)'
;IWYGILEGIGILSVITNAFVIAITSDFIPRLVYAYKYGPCAGQGEAGQKCMVGYVNASLSVFQISDFENRSEPESDGSEFSGTPLKYCRYRDYRDPPHSLVPYGYTLQFWHVLAARLAFIIVFEHLVFCIKHLISYLIPDLPKDLRDRMRREKYLIQEMMYEAELERLQKERKERKKNGKAHHNEWP
;
A
#
# COMPACT_ATOMS: atom_id res chain seq x y z
N ILE A 1 -20.75 8.27 8.56
CA ILE A 1 -20.32 8.97 7.32
C ILE A 1 -18.82 9.27 7.35
N TRP A 2 -18.34 10.13 8.26
CA TRP A 2 -16.91 10.49 8.36
C TRP A 2 -15.94 9.32 8.55
N TYR A 3 -16.30 8.31 9.35
CA TYR A 3 -15.47 7.11 9.53
C TYR A 3 -15.17 6.40 8.20
N GLY A 4 -16.19 6.19 7.35
CA GLY A 4 -16.01 5.57 6.04
C GLY A 4 -15.19 6.42 5.07
N ILE A 5 -15.29 7.75 5.16
CA ILE A 5 -14.44 8.66 4.38
C ILE A 5 -12.97 8.52 4.79
N LEU A 6 -12.69 8.51 6.11
CA LEU A 6 -11.33 8.35 6.63
C LEU A 6 -10.73 6.99 6.25
N GLU A 7 -11.54 5.93 6.29
CA GLU A 7 -11.11 4.60 5.85
C GLU A 7 -10.77 4.58 4.35
N GLY A 8 -11.61 5.20 3.52
CA GLY A 8 -11.36 5.34 2.08
C GLY A 8 -10.09 6.14 1.76
N ILE A 9 -9.89 7.29 2.42
CA ILE A 9 -8.66 8.09 2.28
C ILE A 9 -7.43 7.29 2.71
N GLY A 10 -7.55 6.48 3.77
CA GLY A 10 -6.46 5.61 4.23
C GLY A 10 -6.03 4.61 3.16
N ILE A 11 -6.98 3.96 2.48
CA ILE A 11 -6.68 3.01 1.39
C ILE A 11 -6.05 3.75 0.19
N LEU A 12 -6.66 4.86 -0.24
CA LEU A 12 -6.19 5.63 -1.39
C LEU A 12 -4.79 6.24 -1.16
N SER A 13 -4.49 6.60 0.09
CA SER A 13 -3.18 7.12 0.50
C SER A 13 -2.07 6.09 0.29
N VAL A 14 -2.31 4.81 0.63
CA VAL A 14 -1.31 3.75 0.43
C VAL A 14 -0.99 3.59 -1.05
N ILE A 15 -2.02 3.53 -1.90
CA ILE A 15 -1.87 3.39 -3.36
C ILE A 15 -1.09 4.58 -3.92
N THR A 16 -1.53 5.81 -3.60
CA THR A 16 -0.88 7.04 -4.10
C THR A 16 0.60 7.10 -3.70
N ASN A 17 0.93 6.77 -2.45
CA ASN A 17 2.32 6.76 -1.99
C ASN A 17 3.17 5.69 -2.71
N ALA A 18 2.62 4.52 -3.01
CA ALA A 18 3.29 3.50 -3.80
C ALA A 18 3.66 4.02 -5.20
N PHE A 19 2.72 4.68 -5.87
CA PHE A 19 2.94 5.29 -7.19
C PHE A 19 3.96 6.43 -7.14
N VAL A 20 3.94 7.28 -6.12
CA VAL A 20 4.93 8.35 -5.92
C VAL A 20 6.33 7.75 -5.82
N ILE A 21 6.52 6.73 -4.98
CA ILE A 21 7.84 6.10 -4.82
C ILE A 21 8.27 5.35 -6.09
N ALA A 22 7.36 4.71 -6.81
CA ALA A 22 7.72 3.92 -7.98
C ALA A 22 7.98 4.76 -9.24
N ILE A 23 7.13 5.76 -9.51
CA ILE A 23 7.08 6.46 -10.79
C ILE A 23 7.87 7.76 -10.76
N THR A 24 7.67 8.60 -9.73
CA THR A 24 8.26 9.95 -9.70
C THR A 24 9.65 9.95 -9.08
N SER A 25 9.94 9.00 -8.19
CA SER A 25 11.27 8.86 -7.59
C SER A 25 12.26 8.12 -8.49
N ASP A 26 13.53 8.47 -8.34
CA ASP A 26 14.67 7.78 -8.95
C ASP A 26 15.09 6.51 -8.21
N PHE A 27 14.35 6.10 -7.17
CA PHE A 27 14.71 4.95 -6.36
C PHE A 27 14.80 3.65 -7.18
N ILE A 28 13.75 3.29 -7.91
CA ILE A 28 13.69 2.06 -8.70
C ILE A 28 14.75 2.00 -9.82
N PRO A 29 14.90 3.00 -10.69
CA PRO A 29 15.92 2.94 -11.75
C PRO A 29 17.35 2.87 -11.19
N ARG A 30 17.65 3.55 -10.07
CA ARG A 30 18.95 3.44 -9.40
C ARG A 30 19.18 2.04 -8.84
N LEU A 31 18.16 1.43 -8.26
CA LEU A 31 18.21 0.07 -7.75
C LEU A 31 18.48 -0.95 -8.88
N VAL A 32 17.69 -0.87 -9.96
CA VAL A 32 17.86 -1.74 -11.14
C VAL A 32 19.26 -1.57 -11.74
N TYR A 33 19.74 -0.33 -11.85
CA TYR A 33 21.09 -0.08 -12.32
C TYR A 33 22.13 -0.75 -11.41
N ALA A 34 22.10 -0.47 -10.10
CA ALA A 34 23.11 -0.99 -9.16
C ALA A 34 23.21 -2.52 -9.17
N TYR A 35 22.07 -3.23 -9.31
CA TYR A 35 22.02 -4.69 -9.25
C TYR A 35 22.19 -5.39 -10.60
N LYS A 36 21.88 -4.75 -11.74
CA LYS A 36 21.89 -5.42 -13.06
C LYS A 36 22.87 -4.83 -14.08
N TYR A 37 23.12 -3.52 -14.03
CA TYR A 37 23.85 -2.79 -15.08
C TYR A 37 25.10 -2.06 -14.60
N GLY A 38 25.17 -1.76 -13.30
CA GLY A 38 26.28 -1.05 -12.70
C GLY A 38 27.46 -1.95 -12.42
N PRO A 39 28.60 -1.37 -11.98
CA PRO A 39 29.84 -2.11 -11.70
C PRO A 39 29.69 -3.23 -10.66
N CYS A 40 28.63 -3.19 -9.84
CA CYS A 40 28.36 -4.18 -8.80
C CYS A 40 27.47 -5.36 -9.24
N ALA A 41 26.96 -5.35 -10.48
CA ALA A 41 26.04 -6.38 -10.98
C ALA A 41 26.71 -7.74 -11.28
N GLY A 42 28.03 -7.78 -11.37
CA GLY A 42 28.78 -9.01 -11.58
C GLY A 42 30.26 -8.79 -11.28
N GLN A 43 30.74 -9.40 -10.20
CA GLN A 43 32.16 -9.46 -9.83
C GLN A 43 32.86 -8.09 -9.87
N GLY A 44 32.21 -7.08 -9.28
CA GLY A 44 32.77 -5.73 -9.21
C GLY A 44 34.13 -5.73 -8.52
N GLU A 45 35.07 -4.98 -9.08
CA GLU A 45 36.35 -4.76 -8.43
C GLU A 45 36.12 -4.19 -7.03
N ALA A 46 36.71 -4.84 -6.02
CA ALA A 46 36.57 -4.46 -4.63
C ALA A 46 37.08 -3.02 -4.44
N GLY A 47 36.14 -2.07 -4.27
CA GLY A 47 36.45 -0.65 -4.04
C GLY A 47 35.73 0.34 -4.97
N GLN A 48 35.08 -0.12 -6.06
CA GLN A 48 34.35 0.79 -6.96
C GLN A 48 32.93 1.09 -6.45
N LYS A 49 32.50 2.37 -6.50
CA LYS A 49 31.14 2.76 -6.09
C LYS A 49 30.12 2.22 -7.12
N CYS A 50 29.09 1.51 -6.67
CA CYS A 50 28.09 0.86 -7.54
C CYS A 50 27.29 1.80 -8.47
N MET A 51 27.34 3.10 -8.24
CA MET A 51 26.59 4.11 -9.00
C MET A 51 27.46 4.87 -10.02
N VAL A 52 28.73 4.51 -10.17
CA VAL A 52 29.59 5.12 -11.19
C VAL A 52 29.01 4.82 -12.57
N GLY A 53 28.85 5.87 -13.38
CA GLY A 53 28.28 5.76 -14.73
C GLY A 53 26.75 5.82 -14.79
N TYR A 54 26.04 5.88 -13.66
CA TYR A 54 24.56 5.90 -13.65
C TYR A 54 23.98 7.03 -14.53
N VAL A 55 24.51 8.26 -14.41
CA VAL A 55 24.00 9.40 -15.19
C VAL A 55 24.17 9.15 -16.69
N ASN A 56 25.33 8.66 -17.13
CA ASN A 56 25.57 8.37 -18.55
C ASN A 56 24.71 7.20 -19.06
N ALA A 57 24.40 6.21 -18.21
CA ALA A 57 23.51 5.10 -18.54
C ALA A 57 22.01 5.48 -18.50
N SER A 58 21.64 6.51 -17.73
CA SER A 58 20.26 7.02 -17.62
C SER A 58 19.89 8.04 -18.70
N LEU A 59 20.84 8.40 -19.55
CA LEU A 59 20.66 9.38 -20.62
C LEU A 59 20.76 8.69 -21.98
N SER A 60 19.74 8.87 -22.80
CA SER A 60 19.75 8.49 -24.21
C SER A 60 20.33 9.63 -25.06
N VAL A 61 20.93 9.26 -26.18
CA VAL A 61 21.54 10.21 -27.13
C VAL A 61 20.57 10.46 -28.28
N PHE A 62 20.33 11.74 -28.59
CA PHE A 62 19.56 12.21 -29.72
C PHE A 62 20.46 12.93 -30.71
N GLN A 63 20.32 12.66 -32.01
CA GLN A 63 21.03 13.40 -33.04
C GLN A 63 20.18 14.59 -33.50
N ILE A 64 20.73 15.79 -33.47
CA ILE A 64 19.96 17.03 -33.73
C ILE A 64 19.45 17.07 -35.17
N SER A 65 20.15 16.46 -36.13
CA SER A 65 19.69 16.36 -37.53
C SER A 65 18.39 15.57 -37.69
N ASP A 66 17.96 14.82 -36.68
CA ASP A 66 16.79 13.94 -36.75
C ASP A 66 15.53 14.62 -36.22
N PHE A 67 15.59 15.92 -35.92
CA PHE A 67 14.39 16.71 -35.61
C PHE A 67 13.45 16.78 -36.81
N GLU A 68 12.14 16.78 -36.53
CA GLU A 68 11.15 17.10 -37.55
C GLU A 68 11.26 18.60 -37.88
N ASN A 69 11.01 18.98 -39.13
CA ASN A 69 11.14 20.37 -39.62
C ASN A 69 10.34 21.40 -38.79
N ARG A 70 9.29 20.97 -38.07
CA ARG A 70 8.48 21.83 -37.19
C ARG A 70 9.04 22.03 -35.78
N SER A 71 9.95 21.17 -35.35
CA SER A 71 10.51 21.11 -33.99
C SER A 71 12.03 21.29 -34.00
N GLU A 72 12.61 21.60 -35.16
CA GLU A 72 14.01 21.96 -35.30
C GLU A 72 14.31 23.24 -34.50
N PRO A 73 15.35 23.24 -33.66
CA PRO A 73 15.71 24.42 -32.90
C PRO A 73 16.24 25.53 -33.81
N GLU A 74 15.85 26.79 -33.54
CA GLU A 74 16.31 27.97 -34.29
C GLU A 74 17.81 28.25 -34.13
N SER A 75 18.46 27.64 -33.14
CA SER A 75 19.90 27.81 -32.88
C SER A 75 20.60 26.45 -32.85
N ASP A 76 21.78 26.39 -33.47
CA ASP A 76 22.64 25.20 -33.49
C ASP A 76 23.33 24.91 -32.14
N GLY A 77 22.95 25.61 -31.07
CA GLY A 77 23.58 25.54 -29.74
C GLY A 77 25.03 26.05 -29.71
N SER A 78 25.49 26.70 -30.77
CA SER A 78 26.83 27.28 -30.91
C SER A 78 27.12 28.37 -29.86
N GLU A 79 26.08 29.05 -29.37
CA GLU A 79 26.18 30.03 -28.28
C GLU A 79 26.64 29.39 -26.95
N PHE A 80 26.26 28.14 -26.69
CA PHE A 80 26.61 27.44 -25.46
C PHE A 80 27.97 26.72 -25.55
N SER A 81 28.26 26.11 -26.71
CA SER A 81 29.42 25.22 -26.87
C SER A 81 30.54 25.79 -27.74
N GLY A 82 30.38 26.98 -28.34
CA GLY A 82 31.32 27.58 -29.29
C GLY A 82 31.37 26.88 -30.66
N THR A 83 30.76 25.71 -30.80
CA THR A 83 30.65 24.90 -32.03
C THR A 83 29.23 24.37 -32.17
N PRO A 84 28.74 24.11 -33.39
CA PRO A 84 27.41 23.52 -33.59
C PRO A 84 27.31 22.16 -32.89
N LEU A 85 26.27 21.99 -32.08
CA LEU A 85 26.00 20.74 -31.37
C LEU A 85 25.53 19.67 -32.36
N LYS A 86 26.07 18.46 -32.25
CA LYS A 86 25.66 17.31 -33.08
C LYS A 86 24.71 16.36 -32.35
N TYR A 87 24.90 16.25 -31.04
CA TYR A 87 24.19 15.30 -30.19
C TYR A 87 23.68 16.00 -28.94
N CYS A 88 22.45 15.68 -28.56
CA CYS A 88 21.84 16.06 -27.29
C CYS A 88 21.60 14.82 -26.44
N ARG A 89 21.53 14.98 -25.12
CA ARG A 89 21.19 13.91 -24.18
C ARG A 89 19.88 14.23 -23.49
N TYR A 90 18.98 13.25 -23.43
CA TYR A 90 17.71 13.36 -22.73
C TYR A 90 17.51 12.16 -21.82
N ARG A 91 16.60 12.30 -20.85
CA ARG A 91 16.39 11.30 -19.82
C ARG A 91 15.42 10.24 -20.30
N ASP A 92 15.94 9.19 -20.93
CA ASP A 92 15.19 8.00 -21.33
C ASP A 92 16.13 6.81 -21.56
N TYR A 93 15.57 5.60 -21.69
CA TYR A 93 16.30 4.37 -21.94
C TYR A 93 16.10 3.89 -23.39
N ARG A 94 16.63 4.66 -24.33
CA ARG A 94 16.49 4.42 -25.78
C ARG A 94 17.81 4.12 -26.47
N ASP A 95 17.71 3.34 -27.54
CA ASP A 95 18.85 2.97 -28.37
C ASP A 95 19.42 4.20 -29.12
N PRO A 96 20.74 4.26 -29.33
CA PRO A 96 21.41 5.38 -29.98
C PRO A 96 21.05 5.48 -31.47
N PRO A 97 21.30 6.64 -32.12
CA PRO A 97 21.00 6.86 -33.53
C PRO A 97 21.72 5.89 -34.49
N HIS A 98 22.89 5.37 -34.09
CA HIS A 98 23.70 4.45 -34.89
C HIS A 98 23.29 2.98 -34.76
N SER A 99 22.21 2.67 -34.02
CA SER A 99 21.73 1.31 -33.82
C SER A 99 20.88 0.82 -34.99
N LEU A 100 20.62 -0.49 -35.06
CA LEU A 100 19.77 -1.10 -36.09
C LEU A 100 18.33 -0.57 -36.06
N VAL A 101 17.85 -0.17 -34.88
CA VAL A 101 16.52 0.40 -34.65
C VAL A 101 16.70 1.68 -33.83
N PRO A 102 17.00 2.82 -34.48
CA PRO A 102 17.29 4.07 -33.78
C PRO A 102 16.10 4.51 -32.93
N TYR A 103 16.40 5.02 -31.73
CA TYR A 103 15.42 5.56 -30.78
C TYR A 103 14.38 4.56 -30.25
N GLY A 104 14.58 3.25 -30.50
CA GLY A 104 13.79 2.17 -29.92
C GLY A 104 13.99 2.03 -28.41
N TYR A 105 13.05 1.37 -27.73
CA TYR A 105 13.16 1.08 -26.30
C TYR A 105 14.19 -0.02 -26.02
N THR A 106 15.14 0.26 -25.15
CA THR A 106 16.14 -0.72 -24.72
C THR A 106 15.55 -1.74 -23.76
N LEU A 107 16.24 -2.87 -23.55
CA LEU A 107 15.87 -3.83 -22.49
C LEU A 107 15.90 -3.20 -21.08
N GLN A 108 16.74 -2.17 -20.86
CA GLN A 108 16.80 -1.46 -19.58
C GLN A 108 15.49 -0.73 -19.28
N PHE A 109 14.83 -0.16 -20.29
CA PHE A 109 13.51 0.43 -20.15
C PHE A 109 12.51 -0.59 -19.56
N TRP A 110 12.45 -1.78 -20.16
CA TRP A 110 11.52 -2.83 -19.76
C TRP A 110 11.82 -3.40 -18.38
N HIS A 111 13.10 -3.57 -18.01
CA HIS A 111 13.45 -3.98 -16.65
C HIS A 111 13.05 -2.94 -15.60
N VAL A 112 13.26 -1.65 -15.88
CA VAL A 112 12.84 -0.58 -14.97
C VAL A 112 11.32 -0.53 -14.86
N LEU A 113 10.59 -0.65 -15.97
CA LEU A 113 9.13 -0.69 -15.97
C LEU A 113 8.59 -1.88 -15.15
N ALA A 114 9.11 -3.08 -15.40
CA ALA A 114 8.72 -4.28 -14.67
C ALA A 114 9.02 -4.16 -13.17
N ALA A 115 10.20 -3.63 -12.81
CA ALA A 115 10.57 -3.41 -11.41
C ALA A 115 9.66 -2.38 -10.72
N ARG A 116 9.22 -1.32 -11.42
CA ARG A 116 8.27 -0.33 -10.89
C ARG A 116 6.91 -0.98 -10.57
N LEU A 117 6.38 -1.77 -11.51
CA LEU A 117 5.11 -2.46 -11.31
C LEU A 117 5.18 -3.49 -10.18
N ALA A 118 6.26 -4.29 -10.14
CA ALA A 118 6.50 -5.24 -9.07
C ALA A 118 6.62 -4.57 -7.70
N PHE A 119 7.34 -3.44 -7.62
CA PHE A 119 7.46 -2.67 -6.39
C PHE A 119 6.11 -2.16 -5.87
N ILE A 120 5.25 -1.62 -6.76
CA ILE A 120 3.92 -1.15 -6.37
C ILE A 120 3.13 -2.29 -5.73
N ILE A 121 3.08 -3.46 -6.40
CA ILE A 121 2.35 -4.64 -5.90
C ILE A 121 2.90 -5.06 -4.53
N VAL A 122 4.22 -5.23 -4.39
CA VAL A 122 4.83 -5.67 -3.14
C VAL A 122 4.61 -4.67 -2.01
N PHE A 123 4.77 -3.37 -2.29
CA PHE A 123 4.59 -2.31 -1.30
C PHE A 123 3.14 -2.23 -0.81
N GLU A 124 2.17 -2.27 -1.73
CA GLU A 124 0.75 -2.27 -1.38
C GLU A 124 0.38 -3.46 -0.49
N HIS A 125 0.74 -4.69 -0.91
CA HIS A 125 0.44 -5.90 -0.14
C HIS A 125 1.12 -5.86 1.23
N LEU A 126 2.38 -5.43 1.31
CA LEU A 126 3.09 -5.31 2.59
C LEU A 126 2.38 -4.35 3.55
N VAL A 127 2.02 -3.15 3.08
CA VAL A 127 1.37 -2.14 3.91
C VAL A 127 -0.03 -2.58 4.31
N PHE A 128 -0.80 -3.20 3.41
CA PHE A 128 -2.10 -3.77 3.76
C PHE A 128 -1.99 -4.91 4.76
N CYS A 129 -0.99 -5.80 4.63
CA CYS A 129 -0.71 -6.84 5.61
C CYS A 129 -0.38 -6.25 6.98
N ILE A 130 0.46 -5.22 7.05
CA ILE A 130 0.79 -4.53 8.31
C ILE A 130 -0.44 -3.86 8.90
N LYS A 131 -1.26 -3.18 8.09
CA LYS A 131 -2.54 -2.58 8.54
C LYS A 131 -3.45 -3.66 9.15
N HIS A 132 -3.59 -4.80 8.47
CA HIS A 132 -4.42 -5.90 8.95
C HIS A 132 -3.87 -6.52 10.24
N LEU A 133 -2.55 -6.67 10.34
CA LEU A 133 -1.89 -7.14 11.56
C LEU A 133 -2.13 -6.18 12.74
N ILE A 134 -2.03 -4.87 12.52
CA ILE A 134 -2.30 -3.86 13.56
C ILE A 134 -3.76 -3.92 14.01
N SER A 135 -4.71 -4.00 13.07
CA SER A 135 -6.14 -4.16 13.39
C SER A 135 -6.43 -5.46 14.14
N TYR A 136 -5.65 -6.52 13.91
CA TYR A 136 -5.77 -7.76 14.68
C TYR A 136 -5.19 -7.64 16.10
N LEU A 137 -4.06 -6.95 16.26
CA LEU A 137 -3.39 -6.79 17.55
C LEU A 137 -4.11 -5.85 18.51
N ILE A 138 -4.76 -4.81 17.98
CA ILE A 138 -5.49 -3.81 18.78
C ILE A 138 -6.98 -4.19 18.79
N PRO A 139 -7.50 -4.79 19.87
CA PRO A 139 -8.92 -5.11 19.93
C PRO A 139 -9.74 -3.81 19.97
N ASP A 140 -10.77 -3.72 19.12
CA ASP A 140 -11.65 -2.54 19.01
C ASP A 140 -12.30 -2.11 20.32
N LEU A 141 -12.44 -3.04 21.27
CA LEU A 141 -12.98 -2.78 22.60
C LEU A 141 -11.88 -2.97 23.66
N PRO A 142 -11.67 -2.02 24.58
CA PRO A 142 -10.72 -2.18 25.69
C PRO A 142 -11.19 -3.24 26.70
N LYS A 143 -10.24 -3.87 27.40
CA LYS A 143 -10.53 -4.97 28.36
C LYS A 143 -11.46 -4.54 29.49
N ASP A 144 -11.23 -3.37 30.09
CA ASP A 144 -12.03 -2.85 31.21
C ASP A 144 -13.51 -2.66 30.84
N LEU A 145 -13.83 -2.14 29.65
CA LEU A 145 -15.21 -2.05 29.17
C LEU A 145 -15.84 -3.43 28.95
N ARG A 146 -15.06 -4.38 28.42
CA ARG A 146 -15.51 -5.76 28.22
C ARG A 146 -15.85 -6.44 29.54
N ASP A 147 -15.05 -6.19 30.57
CA ASP A 147 -15.25 -6.72 31.91
C ASP A 147 -16.45 -6.06 32.61
N ARG A 148 -16.64 -4.75 32.46
CA ARG A 148 -17.83 -4.04 32.96
C ARG A 148 -19.11 -4.55 32.30
N MET A 149 -19.13 -4.67 30.97
CA MET A 149 -20.28 -5.26 30.26
C MET A 149 -20.56 -6.70 30.72
N ARG A 150 -19.53 -7.51 30.97
CA ARG A 150 -19.72 -8.88 31.46
C ARG A 150 -20.32 -8.90 32.86
N ARG A 151 -19.88 -8.00 33.76
CA ARG A 151 -20.44 -7.85 35.10
C ARG A 151 -21.90 -7.39 35.06
N GLU A 152 -22.22 -6.38 34.27
CA GLU A 152 -23.60 -5.91 34.11
C GLU A 152 -24.52 -7.01 33.57
N LYS A 153 -24.07 -7.77 32.56
CA LYS A 153 -24.83 -8.92 32.05
C LYS A 153 -25.08 -9.99 33.10
N TYR A 154 -24.07 -10.30 33.91
CA TYR A 154 -24.19 -11.28 34.99
C TYR A 154 -25.23 -10.83 36.02
N LEU A 155 -25.14 -9.58 36.49
CA LEU A 155 -26.08 -9.01 37.47
C LEU A 155 -27.51 -8.98 36.94
N ILE A 156 -27.71 -8.63 35.66
CA ILE A 156 -29.04 -8.65 35.02
C ILE A 156 -29.60 -10.08 34.98
N GLN A 157 -28.78 -11.08 34.66
CA GLN A 157 -29.20 -12.47 34.60
C GLN A 157 -29.58 -13.02 35.98
N GLU A 158 -28.84 -12.66 37.02
CA GLU A 158 -29.13 -13.03 38.42
C GLU A 158 -30.47 -12.44 38.86
N MET A 159 -30.70 -11.14 38.64
CA MET A 159 -31.97 -10.49 38.95
C MET A 159 -33.16 -11.10 38.20
N MET A 160 -33.00 -11.46 36.91
CA MET A 160 -34.05 -12.16 36.15
C MET A 160 -34.38 -13.53 36.74
N TYR A 161 -33.36 -14.30 37.10
CA TYR A 161 -33.53 -15.64 37.67
C TYR A 161 -34.25 -15.59 39.03
N GLU A 162 -33.86 -14.67 39.91
CA GLU A 162 -34.53 -14.46 41.19
C GLU A 162 -36.00 -14.07 41.00
N ALA A 163 -36.30 -13.14 40.09
CA ALA A 163 -37.66 -12.73 39.79
C ALA A 163 -38.52 -13.88 39.23
N GLU A 164 -37.95 -14.73 38.39
CA GLU A 164 -38.63 -15.93 37.87
C GLU A 164 -38.88 -16.96 38.99
N LEU A 165 -37.92 -17.16 39.89
CA LEU A 165 -38.07 -18.05 41.05
C LEU A 165 -39.19 -17.58 41.97
N GLU A 166 -39.24 -16.28 42.28
CA GLU A 166 -40.31 -15.68 43.09
C GLU A 166 -41.69 -15.85 42.44
N ARG A 167 -41.78 -15.69 41.12
CA ARG A 167 -43.01 -15.90 40.36
C ARG A 167 -43.48 -17.35 40.41
N LEU A 168 -42.60 -18.31 40.19
CA LEU A 168 -42.91 -19.75 40.29
C LEU A 168 -43.35 -20.15 41.72
N GLN A 169 -42.72 -19.56 42.75
CA GLN A 169 -43.12 -19.79 44.13
C GLN A 169 -44.51 -19.24 44.44
N LYS A 170 -44.86 -18.04 43.92
CA LYS A 170 -46.22 -17.48 44.05
C LYS A 170 -47.25 -18.38 43.39
N GLU A 171 -47.03 -18.81 42.15
CA GLU A 171 -47.92 -19.73 41.43
C GLU A 171 -48.11 -21.07 42.19
N ARG A 172 -47.03 -21.62 42.78
CA ARG A 172 -47.11 -22.85 43.58
C ARG A 172 -47.89 -22.67 44.88
N LYS A 173 -47.75 -21.52 45.56
CA LYS A 173 -48.53 -21.19 46.77
C LYS A 173 -50.01 -21.02 46.44
N GLU A 174 -50.34 -20.36 45.33
CA GLU A 174 -51.72 -20.22 44.84
C GLU A 174 -52.35 -21.58 44.51
N ARG A 175 -51.64 -22.46 43.79
CA ARG A 175 -52.10 -23.84 43.55
C ARG A 175 -52.38 -24.61 44.83
N LYS A 176 -51.50 -24.51 45.84
CA LYS A 176 -51.72 -25.14 47.17
C LYS A 176 -52.93 -24.55 47.90
N LYS A 177 -53.16 -23.24 47.78
CA LYS A 177 -54.31 -22.56 48.39
C LYS A 177 -55.63 -23.00 47.74
N ASN A 178 -55.68 -23.06 46.40
CA ASN A 178 -56.85 -23.56 45.67
C ASN A 178 -57.11 -25.04 45.97
N GLY A 179 -56.07 -25.88 46.05
CA GLY A 179 -56.23 -27.29 46.43
C GLY A 179 -56.74 -27.49 47.86
N LYS A 180 -56.34 -26.63 48.82
CA LYS A 180 -56.89 -26.64 50.19
C LYS A 180 -58.31 -26.11 50.27
N ALA A 181 -58.67 -25.08 49.51
CA ALA A 181 -60.05 -24.59 49.44
C ALA A 181 -60.99 -25.68 48.92
N HIS A 182 -60.61 -26.38 47.85
CA HIS A 182 -61.39 -27.48 47.27
C HIS A 182 -61.56 -28.69 48.21
N HIS A 183 -60.64 -28.89 49.15
CA HIS A 183 -60.71 -29.95 50.18
C HIS A 183 -61.56 -29.56 51.39
N ASN A 184 -61.81 -28.26 51.61
CA ASN A 184 -62.60 -27.73 52.72
C ASN A 184 -64.07 -27.46 52.33
N GLU A 185 -64.43 -27.63 51.05
CA GLU A 185 -65.78 -27.39 50.50
C GLU A 185 -66.63 -28.66 50.35
N TRP A 186 -66.15 -29.83 50.77
CA TRP A 186 -66.96 -31.04 50.85
C TRP A 186 -67.29 -31.37 52.32
N PRO A 187 -68.58 -31.48 52.68
CA PRO A 187 -69.04 -31.68 54.05
C PRO A 187 -68.69 -33.06 54.63
#